data_AF-A0A954QV85-F1
#
_entry.id   AF-A0A954QV85-F1
#
_cell.length_a   1.000
_cell.length_b   1.000
_cell.length_c   1.000
_cell.angle_alpha   90.00
_cell.angle_beta   90.00
_cell.angle_gamma   90.00
#
_symmetry.space_group_name_H-M   'P 1'
#
loop_
_entity.id
_entity.type
_entity.pdbx_description
1 polymer ?
#
loop_
_entity_poly.entity_id
_entity_poly.type
_entity_poly.pdbx_seq_one_letter_code
_entity_poly.pdbx_strand_id
1 'polypeptide(L)'
;DYSAMHGLSASRGRFLVEEDSSKLRNVAVIDDLVARRLFLGQDPIGETIRVDKHYFLVVGIVEKEPGPTPAGGVDNTGRAIYLPYSTMRSRFSDREIVRQRGSFTVEQFELSRIEITVSQFSQVGETTRIIESLLDRYHEDRDYKVTSSLDTLRSRP
;
A
#
# COMPACT_ATOMS: atom_id res chain seq x y z
N ASP A 1 0.48 -4.42 -12.20
CA ASP A 1 -0.73 -3.63 -11.93
C ASP A 1 -1.28 -4.04 -10.57
N TYR A 2 -1.24 -3.14 -9.57
CA TYR A 2 -1.54 -3.48 -8.17
C TYR A 2 -3.03 -3.75 -7.95
N SER A 3 -3.91 -3.01 -8.63
CA SER A 3 -5.36 -3.18 -8.56
C SER A 3 -5.78 -4.57 -9.02
N ALA A 4 -5.26 -5.01 -10.18
CA ALA A 4 -5.53 -6.32 -10.74
C ALA A 4 -5.04 -7.47 -9.83
N MET A 5 -3.90 -7.30 -9.16
CA MET A 5 -3.34 -8.33 -8.25
C MET A 5 -4.20 -8.54 -7.00
N HIS A 6 -4.84 -7.48 -6.49
CA HIS A 6 -5.67 -7.56 -5.28
C HIS A 6 -7.18 -7.57 -5.55
N GLY A 7 -7.60 -7.64 -6.82
CA GLY A 7 -9.01 -7.51 -7.20
C GLY A 7 -9.62 -6.17 -6.77
N LEU A 8 -8.80 -5.13 -6.62
CA LEU A 8 -9.26 -3.82 -6.17
C LEU A 8 -9.85 -3.07 -7.36
N SER A 9 -11.15 -2.86 -7.34
CA SER A 9 -11.85 -1.92 -8.20
C SER A 9 -12.49 -0.84 -7.35
N ALA A 10 -12.60 0.37 -7.91
CA ALA A 10 -13.34 1.43 -7.23
C ALA A 10 -14.84 1.07 -7.27
N SER A 11 -15.47 0.97 -6.10
CA SER A 11 -16.92 0.81 -5.98
C SER A 11 -17.65 2.06 -6.47
N ARG A 12 -17.03 3.23 -6.25
CA ARG A 12 -17.49 4.54 -6.74
C ARG A 12 -16.32 5.36 -7.27
N GLY A 13 -16.57 6.14 -8.32
CA GLY A 13 -15.54 6.95 -8.98
C GLY A 13 -14.60 6.11 -9.85
N ARG A 14 -13.30 6.37 -9.78
CA ARG A 14 -12.27 5.60 -10.51
C ARG A 14 -11.13 5.18 -9.60
N PHE A 15 -10.48 4.08 -9.94
CA PHE A 15 -9.22 3.71 -9.29
C PHE A 15 -8.04 4.51 -9.85
N LEU A 16 -6.87 4.37 -9.23
CA LEU A 16 -5.62 4.95 -9.70
C LEU A 16 -5.23 4.33 -11.05
N VAL A 17 -4.71 5.16 -11.96
CA VAL A 17 -4.18 4.73 -13.26
C VAL A 17 -2.71 5.11 -13.39
N GLU A 18 -2.00 4.48 -14.33
CA GLU A 18 -0.57 4.73 -14.56
C GLU A 18 -0.26 6.22 -14.82
N GLU A 19 -1.16 6.90 -15.52
CA GLU A 19 -1.06 8.34 -15.78
C GLU A 19 -1.02 9.19 -14.50
N ASP A 20 -1.69 8.75 -13.42
CA ASP A 20 -1.65 9.46 -12.14
C ASP A 20 -0.25 9.40 -11.52
N SER A 21 0.45 8.26 -11.67
CA SER A 21 1.83 8.10 -11.21
C SER A 21 2.81 8.83 -12.10
N SER A 22 2.67 8.73 -13.43
CA SER A 22 3.61 9.36 -14.37
C SER A 22 3.55 10.89 -14.34
N LYS A 23 2.37 11.47 -14.06
CA LYS A 23 2.18 12.91 -13.91
C LYS A 23 2.28 13.43 -12.47
N LEU A 24 2.64 12.58 -11.51
CA LEU A 24 2.72 12.93 -10.08
C LEU A 24 1.44 13.61 -9.57
N ARG A 25 0.27 13.12 -9.99
CA ARG A 25 -1.01 13.71 -9.60
C ARG A 25 -1.25 13.49 -8.11
N ASN A 26 -1.69 14.54 -7.43
CA ASN A 26 -2.11 14.48 -6.04
C ASN A 26 -3.56 13.98 -5.96
N VAL A 27 -3.76 12.71 -6.28
CA VAL A 27 -5.06 12.03 -6.20
C VAL A 27 -4.98 10.89 -5.19
N ALA A 28 -6.10 10.57 -4.58
CA ALA A 28 -6.24 9.47 -3.63
C ALA A 28 -7.48 8.64 -3.93
N VAL A 29 -7.38 7.35 -3.62
CA VAL A 29 -8.54 6.46 -3.51
C VAL A 29 -8.62 6.02 -2.06
N ILE A 30 -9.81 6.06 -1.45
CA ILE A 30 -9.99 5.78 -0.03
C ILE A 30 -10.92 4.59 0.20
N ASP A 31 -10.73 3.89 1.30
CA ASP A 31 -11.67 2.86 1.75
C ASP A 31 -13.00 3.50 2.22
N ASP A 32 -14.14 2.81 2.03
CA ASP A 32 -15.47 3.27 2.46
C ASP A 32 -15.51 3.66 3.95
N LEU A 33 -14.84 2.91 4.82
CA LEU A 33 -14.80 3.25 6.25
C LEU A 33 -14.00 4.53 6.53
N VAL A 34 -12.96 4.81 5.73
CA VAL A 34 -12.22 6.08 5.78
C VAL A 34 -13.10 7.23 5.28
N ALA A 35 -13.83 7.01 4.17
CA ALA A 35 -14.78 7.99 3.63
C ALA A 35 -15.85 8.37 4.66
N ARG A 36 -16.50 7.39 5.30
CA ARG A 36 -17.53 7.64 6.32
C ARG A 36 -17.01 8.45 7.50
N ARG A 37 -15.77 8.19 7.94
CA ARG A 37 -15.15 8.90 9.08
C ARG A 37 -14.78 10.33 8.73
N LEU A 38 -14.19 10.55 7.56
CA LEU A 38 -13.68 11.88 7.18
C LEU A 38 -14.78 12.82 6.68
N PHE A 39 -15.80 12.27 6.00
CA PHE A 39 -16.83 13.06 5.32
C PHE A 39 -18.21 12.96 5.97
N LEU A 40 -18.34 12.24 7.08
CA LEU A 40 -19.58 12.13 7.87
C LEU A 40 -20.83 11.77 7.02
N GLY A 41 -20.64 10.95 5.98
CA GLY A 41 -21.69 10.54 5.05
C GLY A 41 -21.91 11.46 3.86
N GLN A 42 -21.17 12.57 3.73
CA GLN A 42 -21.10 13.35 2.50
C GLN A 42 -20.32 12.59 1.41
N ASP A 43 -20.55 12.96 0.15
CA ASP A 43 -19.84 12.35 -0.97
C ASP A 43 -18.37 12.80 -0.95
N PRO A 44 -17.39 11.89 -0.74
CA PRO A 44 -15.99 12.27 -0.69
C PRO A 44 -15.41 12.50 -2.09
N ILE A 45 -16.06 12.01 -3.15
CA ILE A 45 -15.50 12.08 -4.51
C ILE A 45 -15.51 13.53 -4.99
N GLY A 46 -14.36 14.02 -5.43
CA GLY A 46 -14.16 15.41 -5.79
C GLY A 46 -13.73 16.32 -4.63
N GLU A 47 -13.78 15.80 -3.40
CA GLU A 47 -13.29 16.50 -2.22
C GLU A 47 -11.80 16.22 -1.97
N THR A 48 -11.19 17.05 -1.13
CA THR A 48 -9.76 16.96 -0.83
C THR A 48 -9.53 16.45 0.59
N ILE A 49 -8.65 15.46 0.75
CA ILE A 49 -8.14 15.01 2.04
C ILE A 49 -6.71 15.52 2.26
N ARG A 50 -6.35 15.75 3.53
CA ARG A 50 -4.98 16.05 3.92
C ARG A 50 -4.31 14.79 4.46
N VAL A 51 -3.25 14.36 3.81
CA VAL A 51 -2.37 13.27 4.25
C VAL A 51 -1.02 13.89 4.63
N ASP A 52 -0.71 13.88 5.91
CA ASP A 52 0.38 14.67 6.50
C ASP A 52 0.34 16.15 6.06
N LYS A 53 1.34 16.65 5.31
CA LYS A 53 1.40 18.05 4.84
C LYS A 53 0.85 18.25 3.43
N HIS A 54 0.33 17.19 2.80
CA HIS A 54 -0.07 17.20 1.41
C HIS A 54 -1.56 17.00 1.24
N TYR A 55 -2.12 17.67 0.24
CA TYR A 55 -3.53 17.62 -0.10
C TYR A 55 -3.73 16.74 -1.33
N PHE A 56 -4.70 15.83 -1.25
CA PHE A 56 -5.02 14.87 -2.30
C PHE A 56 -6.51 14.92 -2.64
N LEU A 57 -6.82 15.00 -3.93
CA LEU A 57 -8.19 14.92 -4.44
C LEU A 57 -8.66 13.46 -4.39
N VAL A 58 -9.78 13.20 -3.75
CA VAL A 58 -10.40 11.87 -3.73
C VAL A 58 -11.07 11.63 -5.09
N VAL A 59 -10.57 10.63 -5.82
CA VAL A 59 -11.08 10.27 -7.16
C VAL A 59 -11.87 8.97 -7.18
N GLY A 60 -11.85 8.23 -6.07
CA GLY A 60 -12.63 7.00 -5.94
C GLY A 60 -12.66 6.46 -4.52
N ILE A 61 -13.58 5.53 -4.33
CA ILE A 61 -13.77 4.77 -3.10
C ILE A 61 -13.62 3.29 -3.43
N VAL A 62 -12.94 2.54 -2.57
CA VAL A 62 -12.97 1.08 -2.61
C VAL A 62 -13.82 0.53 -1.48
N GLU A 63 -14.62 -0.47 -1.80
CA GLU A 63 -15.27 -1.33 -0.82
C GLU A 63 -14.54 -2.67 -0.88
N LYS A 64 -13.67 -2.93 0.10
CA LYS A 64 -13.01 -4.20 0.19
C LYS A 64 -13.88 -5.15 1.00
N GLU A 65 -14.41 -6.19 0.37
CA GLU A 65 -14.96 -7.32 1.13
C GLU A 65 -13.86 -7.91 2.03
N PRO A 66 -14.16 -8.24 3.30
CA PRO A 66 -13.20 -8.87 4.18
C PRO A 66 -12.77 -10.22 3.60
N GLY A 67 -11.64 -10.21 2.89
CA GLY A 67 -10.98 -11.40 2.35
C GLY A 67 -9.95 -11.94 3.33
N PRO A 68 -9.46 -13.19 3.12
CA PRO A 68 -8.44 -13.77 3.97
C PRO A 68 -7.21 -12.87 3.98
N THR A 69 -6.82 -12.41 5.17
CA THR A 69 -5.58 -11.67 5.38
C THR A 69 -4.41 -12.57 4.93
N PRO A 70 -3.55 -12.13 4.00
CA PRO A 70 -2.36 -12.90 3.64
C PRO A 70 -1.55 -13.22 4.90
N ALA A 71 -0.95 -14.41 4.98
CA ALA A 71 -0.16 -14.81 6.14
C ALA A 71 1.00 -13.81 6.37
N GLY A 72 1.04 -13.19 7.56
CA GLY A 72 1.99 -12.11 7.88
C GLY A 72 1.55 -10.71 7.43
N GLY A 73 0.32 -10.55 6.93
CA GLY A 73 -0.26 -9.28 6.54
C GLY A 73 -0.96 -8.55 7.68
N VAL A 74 -0.81 -7.23 7.72
CA VAL A 74 -1.72 -6.35 8.47
C VAL A 74 -3.05 -6.27 7.72
N ASP A 75 -4.15 -6.55 8.42
CA ASP A 75 -5.49 -6.31 7.87
C ASP A 75 -5.79 -4.81 7.85
N ASN A 76 -5.53 -4.19 6.70
CA ASN A 76 -5.85 -2.79 6.45
C ASN A 76 -7.26 -2.59 5.87
N THR A 77 -8.09 -3.63 5.86
CA THR A 77 -9.50 -3.54 5.43
C THR A 77 -10.20 -2.49 6.30
N GLY A 78 -10.83 -1.50 5.67
CA GLY A 78 -11.50 -0.43 6.41
C GLY A 78 -10.64 0.78 6.76
N ARG A 79 -9.34 0.79 6.43
CA ARG A 79 -8.40 1.84 6.90
C ARG A 79 -7.39 2.31 5.85
N ALA A 80 -7.52 1.84 4.61
CA ALA A 80 -6.54 2.11 3.58
C ALA A 80 -6.81 3.44 2.84
N ILE A 81 -5.72 4.16 2.55
CA ILE A 81 -5.67 5.26 1.59
C ILE A 81 -4.63 4.86 0.53
N TYR A 82 -5.03 4.86 -0.73
CA TYR A 82 -4.19 4.50 -1.87
C TYR A 82 -3.74 5.77 -2.58
N LEU A 83 -2.42 5.91 -2.76
CA LEU A 83 -1.77 7.02 -3.45
C LEU A 83 -0.94 6.49 -4.64
N PRO A 84 -0.77 7.27 -5.73
CA PRO A 84 0.16 6.90 -6.79
C PRO A 84 1.58 6.78 -6.22
N TYR A 85 2.28 5.67 -6.48
CA TYR A 85 3.58 5.38 -5.87
C TYR A 85 4.61 6.49 -6.11
N SER A 86 4.71 6.98 -7.35
CA SER A 86 5.64 8.06 -7.70
C SER A 86 5.30 9.37 -6.97
N THR A 87 4.00 9.69 -6.81
CA THR A 87 3.56 10.83 -6.02
C THR A 87 3.94 10.65 -4.56
N MET A 88 3.65 9.49 -3.97
CA MET A 88 4.02 9.19 -2.59
C MET A 88 5.53 9.35 -2.39
N ARG A 89 6.36 8.69 -3.22
CA ARG A 89 7.82 8.76 -3.13
C ARG A 89 8.37 10.18 -3.32
N SER A 90 7.74 11.01 -4.15
CA SER A 90 8.16 12.39 -4.35
C SER A 90 7.76 13.33 -3.20
N ARG A 91 6.70 13.01 -2.46
CA ARG A 91 6.13 13.89 -1.43
C ARG A 91 6.58 13.51 -0.03
N PHE A 92 6.63 12.21 0.24
CA PHE A 92 7.06 11.62 1.49
C PHE A 92 8.50 11.14 1.30
N SER A 93 9.46 12.00 1.63
CA SER A 93 10.88 11.63 1.67
C SER A 93 11.12 10.73 2.89
N ASP A 94 11.99 9.73 2.76
CA ASP A 94 12.39 8.77 3.83
C ASP A 94 12.86 9.41 5.16
N ARG A 95 13.03 10.74 5.20
CA ARG A 95 13.54 11.48 6.36
C ARG A 95 12.75 12.77 6.57
N GLU A 96 11.47 12.67 6.91
CA GLU A 96 10.75 13.85 7.40
C GLU A 96 10.98 14.07 8.90
N ILE A 97 11.92 14.96 9.22
CA ILE A 97 12.03 15.55 10.56
C ILE A 97 10.88 16.56 10.70
N VAL A 98 9.76 16.12 11.27
CA VAL A 98 8.65 17.02 11.61
C VAL A 98 9.04 17.84 12.84
N ARG A 99 9.56 19.06 12.63
CA ARG A 99 9.69 20.07 13.70
C ARG A 99 8.34 20.78 13.89
N GLN A 100 7.53 20.29 14.82
CA GLN A 100 6.49 21.10 15.46
C GLN A 100 6.96 21.53 16.85
N ARG A 101 6.62 22.76 17.28
CA ARG A 101 6.89 23.23 18.64
C ARG A 101 6.21 22.30 19.64
N GLY A 102 6.99 21.53 20.40
CA GLY A 102 6.54 20.86 21.62
C GLY A 102 6.21 19.36 21.54
N SER A 103 6.30 18.72 20.38
CA SER A 103 6.17 17.24 20.28
C SER A 103 7.12 16.70 19.22
N PHE A 104 8.04 15.82 19.63
CA PHE A 104 8.87 15.05 18.70
C PHE A 104 8.11 13.77 18.35
N THR A 105 7.49 13.73 17.18
CA THR A 105 7.03 12.45 16.60
C THR A 105 7.73 12.31 15.25
N VAL A 106 8.72 11.42 15.20
CA VAL A 106 9.33 10.97 13.95
C VAL A 106 8.54 9.74 13.51
N GLU A 107 7.59 9.90 12.59
CA GLU A 107 6.99 8.76 11.89
C GLU A 107 7.80 8.50 10.62
N GLN A 108 8.61 7.46 10.65
CA GLN A 108 9.37 6.97 9.50
C GLN A 108 8.41 6.17 8.60
N PHE A 109 8.24 6.58 7.34
CA PHE A 109 7.54 5.77 6.34
C PHE A 109 8.49 4.67 5.85
N GLU A 110 8.41 3.48 6.42
CA GLU A 110 9.14 2.31 5.91
C GLU A 110 8.31 1.61 4.82
N LEU A 111 8.95 1.21 3.72
CA LEU A 111 8.35 0.33 2.73
C LEU A 111 8.02 -1.01 3.41
N SER A 112 6.77 -1.18 3.83
CA SER A 112 6.37 -2.32 4.65
C SER A 112 6.18 -3.62 3.87
N ARG A 113 6.10 -3.58 2.53
CA ARG A 113 5.89 -4.78 1.70
C ARG A 113 6.29 -4.60 0.25
N ILE A 114 6.90 -5.64 -0.30
CA ILE A 114 7.10 -5.84 -1.74
C ILE A 114 6.41 -7.14 -2.13
N GLU A 115 5.51 -7.07 -3.11
CA GLU A 115 4.81 -8.25 -3.65
C GLU A 115 5.37 -8.61 -5.02
N ILE A 116 5.76 -9.86 -5.20
CA ILE A 116 6.38 -10.35 -6.44
C ILE A 116 5.50 -11.46 -7.00
N THR A 117 5.00 -11.23 -8.22
CA THR A 117 4.19 -12.22 -8.93
C THR A 117 5.07 -13.08 -9.82
N VAL A 118 4.93 -14.40 -9.70
CA VAL A 118 5.64 -15.39 -10.52
C VAL A 118 4.65 -16.05 -11.46
N SER A 119 5.01 -16.13 -12.75
CA SER A 119 4.10 -16.62 -13.80
C SER A 119 3.75 -18.10 -13.69
N GLN A 120 4.62 -18.91 -13.07
CA GLN A 120 4.41 -20.35 -12.90
C GLN A 120 4.76 -20.80 -11.47
N PHE A 121 3.90 -21.64 -10.90
CA PHE A 121 4.06 -22.13 -9.52
C PHE A 121 5.37 -22.93 -9.32
N SER A 122 5.81 -23.67 -10.34
CA SER A 122 7.08 -24.43 -10.32
C SER A 122 8.31 -23.55 -10.09
N GLN A 123 8.24 -22.28 -10.48
CA GLN A 123 9.34 -21.33 -10.37
C GLN A 123 9.40 -20.64 -8.99
N VAL A 124 8.34 -20.73 -8.18
CA VAL A 124 8.24 -20.01 -6.89
C VAL A 124 9.42 -20.35 -5.96
N GLY A 125 9.82 -21.62 -5.89
CA GLY A 125 10.93 -22.04 -5.03
C GLY A 125 12.31 -21.59 -5.50
N GLU A 126 12.51 -21.40 -6.82
CA GLU A 126 13.75 -20.84 -7.36
C GLU A 126 13.78 -19.31 -7.15
N THR A 127 12.69 -18.63 -7.49
CA THR A 127 12.55 -17.18 -7.32
C THR A 127 12.70 -16.76 -5.86
N THR A 128 12.13 -17.51 -4.92
CA THR A 128 12.26 -17.24 -3.47
C THR A 128 13.72 -17.27 -3.04
N ARG A 129 14.48 -18.30 -3.44
CA ARG A 129 15.91 -18.41 -3.10
C ARG A 129 16.74 -17.28 -3.68
N ILE A 130 16.42 -16.84 -4.91
CA ILE A 130 17.08 -15.69 -5.54
C ILE A 130 16.80 -14.40 -4.74
N ILE A 131 15.54 -14.17 -4.36
CA ILE A 131 15.15 -13.00 -3.56
C ILE A 131 15.85 -13.01 -2.21
N GLU A 132 15.84 -14.15 -1.50
CA GLU A 132 16.56 -14.30 -0.22
C GLU A 132 18.05 -14.01 -0.38
N SER A 133 18.69 -14.53 -1.42
CA SER A 133 20.12 -14.29 -1.69
C SER A 133 20.43 -12.82 -2.02
N LEU A 134 19.50 -12.11 -2.66
CA LEU A 134 19.64 -10.68 -2.92
C LEU A 134 19.46 -9.87 -1.64
N LEU A 135 18.45 -10.20 -0.84
CA LEU A 135 18.20 -9.51 0.44
C LEU A 135 19.36 -9.73 1.42
N ASP A 136 19.84 -10.97 1.59
CA ASP A 136 21.03 -11.29 2.43
C ASP A 136 22.30 -10.53 1.95
N ARG A 137 22.38 -10.17 0.65
CA ARG A 137 23.53 -9.43 0.11
C ARG A 137 23.45 -7.92 0.39
N TYR A 138 22.25 -7.35 0.30
CA TYR A 138 22.04 -5.90 0.38
C TYR A 138 21.60 -5.42 1.76
N HIS A 139 21.25 -6.33 2.67
CA HIS A 139 20.85 -6.04 4.04
C HIS A 139 21.87 -6.65 5.01
N GLU A 140 22.52 -5.81 5.82
CA GLU A 140 23.54 -6.23 6.79
C GLU A 140 22.92 -6.95 8.00
N ASP A 141 21.69 -6.57 8.36
CA ASP A 141 20.84 -7.20 9.38
C ASP A 141 19.64 -7.91 8.74
N ARG A 142 19.17 -9.02 9.33
CA ARG A 142 17.97 -9.74 8.88
C ARG A 142 16.69 -9.05 9.33
N ASP A 143 16.40 -7.92 8.72
CA ASP A 143 15.22 -7.06 8.93
C ASP A 143 14.04 -7.41 8.01
N TYR A 144 14.14 -8.46 7.20
CA TYR A 144 13.12 -8.86 6.23
C TYR A 144 12.56 -10.27 6.50
N LYS A 145 11.37 -10.52 5.96
CA LYS A 145 10.76 -11.85 5.92
C LYS A 145 10.18 -12.12 4.55
N VAL A 146 10.73 -13.12 3.84
CA VAL A 146 10.14 -13.61 2.59
C VAL A 146 9.09 -14.67 2.93
N THR A 147 7.89 -14.54 2.39
CA THR A 147 6.81 -15.52 2.56
C THR A 147 6.32 -15.93 1.18
N SER A 148 6.34 -17.23 0.87
CA SER A 148 5.91 -17.76 -0.41
C SER A 148 4.59 -18.53 -0.30
N SER A 149 3.85 -18.65 -1.41
CA SER A 149 2.63 -19.46 -1.45
C SER A 149 2.87 -20.95 -1.10
N LEU A 150 4.10 -21.45 -1.24
CA LEU A 150 4.48 -22.79 -0.83
C LEU A 150 4.49 -22.96 0.70
N ASP A 151 4.93 -21.93 1.43
CA ASP A 151 5.00 -21.96 2.90
C ASP A 151 3.60 -21.95 3.51
N THR A 152 2.68 -21.21 2.90
CA THR A 152 1.28 -21.11 3.35
C THR A 152 0.50 -22.40 3.13
N LEU A 153 0.81 -23.17 2.07
CA LEU A 153 0.19 -24.47 1.84
C LEU A 153 0.70 -25.55 2.80
N ARG A 154 1.96 -25.46 3.22
CA ARG A 154 2.57 -26.40 4.17
C ARG A 154 2.18 -26.15 5.63
N SER A 155 1.68 -24.95 5.94
CA SER A 155 1.34 -24.51 7.30
C SER A 155 -0.16 -24.58 7.64
N ARG A 156 -1.02 -25.07 6.73
CA ARG A 156 -2.41 -25.40 7.07
C ARG A 156 -2.46 -26.79 7.73
N PRO A 157 -3.14 -26.93 8.89
CA PRO A 157 -3.32 -28.23 9.55
C PRO A 157 -4.17 -29.19 8.71
#